data_AF-A0A7G9QSI6-F1
#
_entry.id   AF-A0A7G9QSI6-F1
#
_cell.length_a   1.000
_cell.length_b   1.000
_cell.length_c   1.000
_cell.angle_alpha   90.00
_cell.angle_beta   90.00
_cell.angle_gamma   90.00
#
_symmetry.space_group_name_H-M   'P 1'
#
loop_
_entity.id
_entity.type
_entity.pdbx_description
1 polymer ?
#
loop_
_entity_poly.entity_id
_entity_poly.type
_entity_poly.pdbx_seq_one_letter_code
_entity_poly.pdbx_strand_id
1 'polypeptide(L)'
;MTPEQELRNLAAKVTSPGSPLMDADIQKLNVDSELVSALENCFSSDRQEDLSLAFLFLGALLEKNKPSIFPVTFYEKLVPRVRALIQDKHSYVRYRALELFVWLRKNYSDYRTVMMENLVASDLGAKRIALANYETYANPGEVFPLVRFSTDSYAADYSMNSTQFYELRDSALQKVSDIVGINFCNERLTQPHEGTTVSWFDWGPFLEWWEINKRSYS
;
A
#
# COMPACT_ATOMS: atom_id res chain seq x y z
N MET A 1 16.53 24.49 13.85
CA MET A 1 16.81 23.16 13.27
C MET A 1 15.48 22.67 12.70
N THR A 2 15.46 22.21 11.45
CA THR A 2 14.20 21.69 10.85
C THR A 2 13.91 20.29 11.38
N PRO A 3 12.64 19.83 11.39
CA PRO A 3 12.30 18.46 11.78
C PRO A 3 13.11 17.40 11.03
N GLU A 4 13.25 17.56 9.71
CA GLU A 4 14.12 16.70 8.89
C GLU A 4 15.57 16.64 9.42
N GLN A 5 16.15 17.78 9.81
CA GLN A 5 17.53 17.83 10.33
C GLN A 5 17.66 17.05 11.63
N GLU A 6 16.64 17.02 12.48
CA GLU A 6 16.64 16.23 13.72
C GLU A 6 16.74 14.73 13.42
N LEU A 7 15.89 14.21 12.53
CA LEU A 7 15.95 12.81 12.10
C LEU A 7 17.26 12.47 11.40
N ARG A 8 17.77 13.36 10.54
CA ARG A 8 19.07 13.15 9.87
C ARG A 8 20.23 13.11 10.86
N ASN A 9 20.22 13.95 11.88
CA ASN A 9 21.23 13.94 12.94
C ASN A 9 21.19 12.64 13.75
N LEU A 10 19.99 12.09 13.99
CA LEU A 10 19.83 10.77 14.60
C LEU A 10 20.36 9.65 13.70
N ALA A 11 20.02 9.66 12.41
CA ALA A 11 20.56 8.72 11.42
C ALA A 11 22.10 8.76 11.35
N ALA A 12 22.70 9.95 11.40
CA ALA A 12 24.15 10.11 11.38
C ALA A 12 24.86 9.38 12.54
N LYS A 13 24.17 9.09 13.65
CA LYS A 13 24.71 8.29 14.78
C LYS A 13 24.87 6.80 14.42
N VAL A 14 24.16 6.31 13.40
CA VAL A 14 24.10 4.88 13.03
C VAL A 14 24.56 4.57 11.60
N THR A 15 24.73 5.60 10.76
CA THR A 15 25.25 5.47 9.39
C THR A 15 26.76 5.68 9.33
N SER A 16 27.45 4.91 8.50
CA SER A 16 28.85 5.16 8.16
C SER A 16 29.01 6.49 7.40
N PRO A 17 30.08 7.27 7.66
CA PRO A 17 30.33 8.52 6.94
C PRO A 17 30.39 8.32 5.42
N GLY A 18 29.62 9.11 4.68
CA GLY A 18 29.58 9.05 3.20
C GLY A 18 28.72 7.93 2.61
N SER A 19 28.13 7.05 3.44
CA SER A 19 27.18 6.04 2.98
C SER A 19 25.77 6.61 2.88
N PRO A 20 24.93 6.14 1.92
CA PRO A 20 23.51 6.45 1.92
C PRO A 20 22.84 5.85 3.17
N LEU A 21 21.80 6.53 3.66
CA LEU A 21 20.98 6.01 4.75
C LEU A 21 20.16 4.82 4.25
N MET A 22 20.34 3.65 4.86
CA MET A 22 19.60 2.43 4.55
C MET A 22 18.64 2.06 5.70
N ASP A 23 17.60 1.30 5.40
CA ASP A 23 16.64 0.81 6.42
C ASP A 23 17.35 0.03 7.54
N ALA A 24 18.36 -0.77 7.17
CA ALA A 24 19.19 -1.51 8.11
C ALA A 24 19.95 -0.61 9.10
N ASP A 25 20.25 0.63 8.74
CA ASP A 25 20.87 1.61 9.64
C ASP A 25 19.83 2.19 10.60
N ILE A 26 18.66 2.59 10.09
CA ILE A 26 17.55 3.10 10.90
C ILE A 26 17.12 2.06 11.94
N GLN A 27 17.07 0.79 11.55
CA GLN A 27 16.75 -0.32 12.44
C GLN A 27 17.72 -0.46 13.63
N LYS A 28 18.92 0.12 13.58
CA LYS A 28 19.86 0.13 14.73
C LYS A 28 19.51 1.17 15.78
N LEU A 29 18.64 2.13 15.48
CA LEU A 29 18.23 3.17 16.42
C LEU A 29 17.39 2.57 17.55
N ASN A 30 17.63 3.07 18.78
CA ASN A 30 16.76 2.83 19.91
C ASN A 30 15.57 3.78 19.84
N VAL A 31 14.39 3.29 20.20
CA VAL A 31 13.16 4.08 20.23
C VAL A 31 13.07 4.77 21.58
N ASP A 32 13.70 5.95 21.67
CA ASP A 32 13.71 6.81 22.85
C ASP A 32 12.86 8.08 22.64
N SER A 33 12.77 8.93 23.66
CA SER A 33 11.96 10.15 23.59
C SER A 33 12.48 11.17 22.56
N GLU A 34 13.79 11.17 22.27
CA GLU A 34 14.39 12.05 21.25
C GLU A 34 13.90 11.65 19.85
N LEU A 35 14.00 10.36 19.52
CA LEU A 35 13.53 9.82 18.24
C LEU A 35 12.01 9.96 18.07
N VAL A 36 11.25 9.66 19.13
CA VAL A 36 9.79 9.82 19.10
C VAL A 36 9.41 11.28 18.85
N SER A 37 10.03 12.24 19.54
CA SER A 37 9.76 13.67 19.32
C SER A 37 10.13 14.12 17.91
N ALA A 38 11.26 13.66 17.35
CA ALA A 38 11.66 14.01 15.99
C ALA A 38 10.68 13.46 14.94
N LEU A 39 10.17 12.24 15.13
CA LEU A 39 9.11 11.66 14.29
C LEU A 39 7.81 12.46 14.39
N GLU A 40 7.37 12.82 15.62
CA GLU A 40 6.17 13.64 15.81
C GLU A 40 6.29 15.00 15.11
N ASN A 41 7.45 15.65 15.22
CA ASN A 41 7.73 16.92 14.55
C ASN A 41 7.63 16.78 13.02
N CYS A 42 8.19 15.71 12.46
CA CYS A 42 8.13 15.47 11.01
C CYS A 42 6.71 15.15 10.54
N PHE A 43 5.97 14.30 11.27
CA PHE A 43 4.57 14.00 10.92
C PHE A 43 3.64 15.20 11.07
N SER A 44 3.99 16.17 11.93
CA SER A 44 3.24 17.42 12.08
C SER A 44 3.55 18.45 10.99
N SER A 45 4.58 18.22 10.17
CA SER A 45 4.94 19.10 9.05
C SER A 45 4.06 18.85 7.83
N ASP A 46 3.81 19.89 7.04
CA ASP A 46 3.15 19.82 5.72
C ASP A 46 4.17 19.75 4.57
N ARG A 47 5.47 19.72 4.88
CA ARG A 47 6.52 19.59 3.86
C ARG A 47 6.68 18.14 3.46
N GLN A 48 6.69 17.90 2.15
CA GLN A 48 6.86 16.56 1.58
C GLN A 48 8.15 15.89 2.07
N GLU A 49 9.25 16.64 2.21
CA GLU A 49 10.54 16.07 2.62
C GLU A 49 10.50 15.55 4.07
N ASP A 50 9.93 16.34 4.99
CA ASP A 50 9.77 15.95 6.39
C ASP A 50 8.91 14.68 6.50
N LEU A 51 7.77 14.64 5.80
CA LEU A 51 6.86 13.49 5.79
C LEU A 51 7.51 12.24 5.17
N SER A 52 8.21 12.41 4.05
CA SER A 52 8.89 11.30 3.36
C SER A 52 9.94 10.66 4.27
N LEU A 53 10.71 11.49 4.99
CA LEU A 53 11.70 10.99 5.95
C LEU A 53 11.04 10.31 7.14
N ALA A 54 9.93 10.87 7.66
CA ALA A 54 9.18 10.26 8.76
C ALA A 54 8.64 8.87 8.38
N PHE A 55 8.07 8.72 7.17
CA PHE A 55 7.59 7.43 6.67
C PHE A 55 8.71 6.42 6.45
N LEU A 56 9.90 6.86 6.00
CA LEU A 56 11.07 6.00 5.88
C LEU A 56 11.47 5.46 7.26
N PHE A 57 11.65 6.36 8.24
CA PHE A 57 12.06 5.97 9.58
C PHE A 57 11.06 5.05 10.25
N LEU A 58 9.78 5.45 10.24
CA LEU A 58 8.74 4.68 10.88
C LEU A 58 8.59 3.29 10.25
N GLY A 59 8.63 3.19 8.91
CA GLY A 59 8.60 1.91 8.21
C GLY A 59 9.72 0.98 8.66
N ALA A 60 10.98 1.43 8.58
CA ALA A 60 12.13 0.64 8.97
C ALA A 60 12.10 0.24 10.46
N LEU A 61 11.67 1.12 11.36
CA LEU A 61 11.54 0.82 12.79
C LEU A 61 10.46 -0.24 13.05
N LEU A 62 9.33 -0.19 12.35
CA LEU A 62 8.23 -1.15 12.51
C LEU A 62 8.51 -2.53 11.90
N GLU A 63 9.39 -2.62 10.90
CA GLU A 63 9.82 -3.94 10.37
C GLU A 63 10.58 -4.76 11.40
N LYS A 64 11.45 -4.11 12.19
CA LYS A 64 12.26 -4.79 13.21
C LYS A 64 11.50 -5.02 14.52
N ASN A 65 10.53 -4.17 14.83
CA ASN A 65 9.98 -4.07 16.18
C ASN A 65 8.48 -4.35 16.25
N LYS A 66 8.02 -4.79 17.42
CA LYS A 66 6.58 -4.91 17.70
C LYS A 66 5.95 -3.51 17.82
N PRO A 67 4.67 -3.32 17.45
CA PRO A 67 3.97 -2.04 17.59
C PRO A 67 4.12 -1.38 18.98
N SER A 68 4.25 -2.17 20.04
CA SER A 68 4.37 -1.67 21.42
C SER A 68 5.65 -0.90 21.74
N ILE A 69 6.59 -0.73 20.80
CA ILE A 69 7.82 0.05 21.05
C ILE A 69 7.58 1.55 21.17
N PHE A 70 6.51 2.07 20.56
CA PHE A 70 6.17 3.49 20.64
C PHE A 70 5.21 3.74 21.81
N PRO A 71 5.33 4.88 22.50
CA PRO A 71 4.40 5.23 23.57
C PRO A 71 2.98 5.44 23.01
N VAL A 72 1.96 5.16 23.82
CA VAL A 72 0.54 5.31 23.42
C VAL A 72 0.26 6.73 22.89
N THR A 73 0.85 7.74 23.52
CA THR A 73 0.72 9.16 23.13
C THR A 73 1.21 9.45 21.71
N PHE A 74 2.16 8.67 21.20
CA PHE A 74 2.62 8.79 19.80
C PHE A 74 1.51 8.36 18.84
N TYR A 75 0.86 7.22 19.12
CA TYR A 75 -0.23 6.70 18.31
C TYR A 75 -1.46 7.61 18.33
N GLU A 76 -1.78 8.22 19.47
CA GLU A 76 -2.88 9.18 19.60
C GLU A 76 -2.74 10.38 18.64
N LYS A 77 -1.51 10.81 18.34
CA LYS A 77 -1.24 11.86 17.35
C LYS A 77 -1.10 11.31 15.93
N LEU A 78 -0.44 10.17 15.77
CA LEU A 78 -0.14 9.58 14.47
C LEU A 78 -1.41 9.13 13.73
N VAL A 79 -2.32 8.43 14.42
CA VAL A 79 -3.55 7.88 13.82
C VAL A 79 -4.39 8.94 13.09
N PRO A 80 -4.81 10.05 13.72
CA PRO A 80 -5.56 11.08 13.01
C PRO A 80 -4.74 11.75 11.89
N ARG A 81 -3.41 11.90 12.07
CA ARG A 81 -2.56 12.49 11.04
C ARG A 81 -2.47 11.59 9.80
N VAL A 82 -2.28 10.28 9.97
CA VAL A 82 -2.28 9.31 8.86
C VAL A 82 -3.59 9.37 8.09
N ARG A 83 -4.73 9.45 8.79
CA ARG A 83 -6.04 9.59 8.15
C ARG A 83 -6.10 10.81 7.21
N ALA A 84 -5.57 11.95 7.65
CA ALA A 84 -5.51 13.16 6.83
C ALA A 84 -4.55 13.00 5.64
N LEU A 85 -3.38 12.37 5.84
CA LEU A 85 -2.35 12.22 4.81
C LEU A 85 -2.74 11.28 3.67
N ILE A 86 -3.73 10.40 3.85
CA ILE A 86 -4.28 9.59 2.74
C ILE A 86 -4.89 10.46 1.64
N GLN A 87 -5.31 11.68 1.97
CA GLN A 87 -5.87 12.67 1.04
C GLN A 87 -4.86 13.76 0.67
N ASP A 88 -3.57 13.57 0.97
CA ASP A 88 -2.54 14.55 0.65
C ASP A 88 -2.45 14.83 -0.87
N LYS A 89 -2.02 16.03 -1.27
CA LYS A 89 -1.86 16.38 -2.68
C LYS A 89 -0.74 15.60 -3.38
N HIS A 90 0.28 15.18 -2.64
CA HIS A 90 1.42 14.43 -3.15
C HIS A 90 1.13 12.93 -3.17
N SER A 91 1.18 12.31 -4.35
CA SER A 91 0.90 10.87 -4.53
C SER A 91 1.80 9.97 -3.69
N TYR A 92 3.08 10.32 -3.56
CA TYR A 92 4.01 9.58 -2.71
C TYR A 92 3.60 9.60 -1.24
N VAL A 93 3.19 10.76 -0.72
CA VAL A 93 2.72 10.90 0.67
C VAL A 93 1.45 10.10 0.88
N ARG A 94 0.47 10.20 -0.04
CA ARG A 94 -0.76 9.38 0.01
C ARG A 94 -0.45 7.90 0.04
N TYR A 95 0.43 7.45 -0.85
CA TYR A 95 0.83 6.05 -0.96
C TYR A 95 1.41 5.54 0.36
N ARG A 96 2.41 6.24 0.93
CA ARG A 96 3.03 5.85 2.21
C ARG A 96 2.05 5.95 3.39
N ALA A 97 1.18 6.95 3.39
CA ALA A 97 0.13 7.10 4.40
C ALA A 97 -0.86 5.92 4.34
N LEU A 98 -1.21 5.46 3.14
CA LEU A 98 -2.12 4.33 2.97
C LEU A 98 -1.47 3.00 3.38
N GLU A 99 -0.18 2.79 3.11
CA GLU A 99 0.56 1.64 3.66
C GLU A 99 0.50 1.62 5.20
N LEU A 100 0.73 2.78 5.83
CA LEU A 100 0.67 2.90 7.29
C LEU A 100 -0.77 2.79 7.82
N PHE A 101 -1.77 3.24 7.07
CA PHE A 101 -3.19 3.10 7.40
C PHE A 101 -3.61 1.63 7.47
N VAL A 102 -3.19 0.81 6.50
CA VAL A 102 -3.40 -0.66 6.50
C VAL A 102 -2.76 -1.31 7.72
N TRP A 103 -1.55 -0.88 8.07
CA TRP A 103 -0.85 -1.38 9.25
C TRP A 103 -1.60 -1.00 10.54
N LEU A 104 -2.11 0.23 10.62
CA LEU A 104 -2.89 0.77 11.73
C LEU A 104 -4.39 0.38 11.70
N ARG A 105 -4.84 -0.51 10.80
CA ARG A 105 -6.27 -0.77 10.49
C ARG A 105 -7.21 -0.92 11.68
N LYS A 106 -6.74 -1.51 12.79
CA LYS A 106 -7.55 -1.71 14.01
C LYS A 106 -7.92 -0.40 14.73
N ASN A 107 -7.27 0.71 14.39
CA ASN A 107 -7.52 2.02 14.98
C ASN A 107 -8.57 2.84 14.21
N TYR A 108 -9.07 2.34 13.07
CA TYR A 108 -10.01 3.06 12.22
C TYR A 108 -11.32 2.29 12.08
N SER A 109 -12.40 2.84 12.64
CA SER A 109 -13.74 2.25 12.50
C SER A 109 -14.26 2.30 11.06
N ASP A 110 -13.78 3.25 10.26
CA ASP A 110 -14.13 3.45 8.86
C ASP A 110 -13.16 2.75 7.88
N TYR A 111 -12.23 1.92 8.38
CA TYR A 111 -11.18 1.26 7.59
C TYR A 111 -11.70 0.68 6.27
N ARG A 112 -12.79 -0.10 6.33
CA ARG A 112 -13.40 -0.71 5.15
C ARG A 112 -13.87 0.31 4.13
N THR A 113 -14.57 1.35 4.56
CA THR A 113 -15.08 2.41 3.67
C THR A 113 -13.93 3.07 2.91
N VAL A 114 -12.86 3.43 3.63
CA VAL A 114 -11.68 4.07 3.04
C VAL A 114 -10.98 3.18 2.03
N MET A 115 -10.79 1.91 2.37
CA MET A 115 -10.13 0.97 1.47
C MET A 115 -10.97 0.71 0.21
N MET A 116 -12.29 0.64 0.34
CA MET A 116 -13.22 0.55 -0.81
C MET A 116 -13.17 1.79 -1.70
N GLU A 117 -13.09 2.99 -1.14
CA GLU A 117 -12.91 4.23 -1.90
C GLU A 117 -11.57 4.22 -2.68
N ASN A 118 -10.49 3.76 -2.03
CA ASN A 118 -9.17 3.66 -2.66
C ASN A 118 -9.10 2.55 -3.72
N LEU A 119 -9.86 1.46 -3.57
CA LEU A 119 -9.96 0.38 -4.56
C LEU A 119 -10.52 0.86 -5.91
N VAL A 120 -11.27 1.96 -5.88
CA VAL A 120 -11.94 2.54 -7.06
C VAL A 120 -11.35 3.89 -7.48
N ALA A 121 -10.31 4.35 -6.80
CA ALA A 121 -9.67 5.63 -7.06
C ALA A 121 -8.94 5.65 -8.41
N SER A 122 -8.80 6.84 -8.98
CA SER A 122 -7.96 7.09 -10.16
C SER A 122 -6.47 7.01 -9.86
N ASP A 123 -6.08 7.21 -8.59
CA ASP A 123 -4.72 7.04 -8.12
C ASP A 123 -4.35 5.55 -8.13
N LEU A 124 -3.47 5.19 -9.05
CA LEU A 124 -2.98 3.82 -9.22
C LEU A 124 -2.30 3.28 -7.97
N GLY A 125 -1.51 4.10 -7.26
CA GLY A 125 -0.80 3.67 -6.06
C GLY A 125 -1.79 3.31 -4.96
N ALA A 126 -2.80 4.15 -4.77
CA ALA A 126 -3.89 3.90 -3.83
C ALA A 126 -4.67 2.63 -4.18
N LYS A 127 -5.04 2.48 -5.47
CA LYS A 127 -5.73 1.31 -6.00
C LYS A 127 -4.93 0.02 -5.79
N ARG A 128 -3.61 0.04 -6.02
CA ARG A 128 -2.70 -1.10 -5.79
C ARG A 128 -2.67 -1.52 -4.33
N ILE A 129 -2.49 -0.58 -3.40
CA ILE A 129 -2.48 -0.90 -1.96
C ILE A 129 -3.84 -1.45 -1.52
N ALA A 130 -4.93 -0.82 -1.97
CA ALA A 130 -6.28 -1.27 -1.64
C ALA A 130 -6.56 -2.68 -2.15
N LEU A 131 -6.19 -2.97 -3.40
CA LEU A 131 -6.32 -4.31 -3.96
C LEU A 131 -5.45 -5.31 -3.20
N ALA A 132 -4.16 -5.00 -2.99
CA ALA A 132 -3.21 -5.89 -2.34
C ALA A 132 -3.67 -6.35 -0.94
N ASN A 133 -4.41 -5.51 -0.22
CA ASN A 133 -4.90 -5.77 1.14
C ASN A 133 -6.40 -6.07 1.21
N TYR A 134 -7.05 -6.44 0.10
CA TYR A 134 -8.49 -6.65 0.00
C TYR A 134 -9.06 -7.55 1.10
N GLU A 135 -8.39 -8.66 1.41
CA GLU A 135 -8.77 -9.62 2.45
C GLU A 135 -8.84 -9.03 3.87
N THR A 136 -8.21 -7.88 4.10
CA THR A 136 -8.21 -7.23 5.41
C THR A 136 -9.48 -6.40 5.69
N TYR A 137 -10.25 -6.09 4.66
CA TYR A 137 -11.48 -5.29 4.78
C TYR A 137 -12.69 -5.85 4.03
N ALA A 138 -12.50 -6.82 3.12
CA ALA A 138 -13.59 -7.51 2.43
C ALA A 138 -14.48 -8.28 3.39
N ASN A 139 -15.78 -8.36 3.09
CA ASN A 139 -16.65 -9.30 3.78
C ASN A 139 -16.30 -10.74 3.34
N PRO A 140 -16.53 -11.76 4.19
CA PRO A 140 -16.31 -13.15 3.79
C PRO A 140 -17.08 -13.50 2.51
N GLY A 141 -16.38 -14.02 1.49
CA GLY A 141 -16.97 -14.36 0.19
C GLY A 141 -17.20 -13.18 -0.76
N GLU A 142 -16.92 -11.95 -0.36
CA GLU A 142 -17.22 -10.78 -1.18
C GLU A 142 -16.26 -10.65 -2.38
N VAL A 143 -16.76 -10.92 -3.58
CA VAL A 143 -15.98 -10.78 -4.83
C VAL A 143 -16.48 -9.68 -5.75
N PHE A 144 -17.71 -9.19 -5.58
CA PHE A 144 -18.32 -8.19 -6.47
C PHE A 144 -17.44 -6.94 -6.72
N PRO A 145 -16.81 -6.34 -5.68
CA PRO A 145 -15.89 -5.21 -5.89
C PRO A 145 -14.71 -5.50 -6.82
N LEU A 146 -14.29 -6.76 -6.93
CA LEU A 146 -13.15 -7.18 -7.75
C LEU A 146 -13.52 -7.39 -9.22
N VAL A 147 -14.80 -7.62 -9.55
CA VAL A 147 -15.26 -7.89 -10.93
C VAL A 147 -14.90 -6.76 -11.88
N ARG A 148 -14.88 -5.51 -11.39
CA ARG A 148 -14.50 -4.33 -12.18
C ARG A 148 -13.09 -4.41 -12.77
N PHE A 149 -12.21 -5.19 -12.15
CA PHE A 149 -10.83 -5.34 -12.63
C PHE A 149 -10.77 -6.18 -13.91
N SER A 150 -11.79 -6.95 -14.28
CA SER A 150 -11.84 -7.67 -15.56
C SER A 150 -11.57 -6.79 -16.79
N THR A 151 -11.86 -5.49 -16.69
CA THR A 151 -11.64 -4.49 -17.75
C THR A 151 -10.64 -3.39 -17.39
N ASP A 152 -9.88 -3.50 -16.29
CA ASP A 152 -8.94 -2.45 -15.88
C ASP A 152 -7.84 -2.26 -16.94
N SER A 153 -7.58 -1.04 -17.39
CA SER A 153 -6.69 -0.78 -18.53
C SER A 153 -5.22 -0.61 -18.16
N TYR A 154 -4.85 -0.71 -16.88
CA TYR A 154 -3.47 -0.45 -16.45
C TYR A 154 -2.54 -1.63 -16.75
N ALA A 155 -1.66 -1.45 -17.74
CA ALA A 155 -0.56 -2.37 -18.04
C ALA A 155 0.74 -1.85 -17.39
N ALA A 156 1.38 -2.69 -16.58
CA ALA A 156 2.69 -2.42 -16.00
C ALA A 156 3.80 -2.94 -16.93
N ASP A 157 4.83 -2.12 -17.14
CA ASP A 157 6.05 -2.50 -17.83
C ASP A 157 7.10 -2.99 -16.82
N TYR A 158 7.75 -4.11 -17.10
CA TYR A 158 8.81 -4.67 -16.28
C TYR A 158 10.21 -4.43 -16.87
N SER A 159 10.33 -4.01 -18.15
CA SER A 159 11.59 -3.59 -18.78
C SER A 159 11.38 -3.15 -20.24
N MET A 160 12.23 -2.24 -20.73
CA MET A 160 12.19 -1.80 -22.14
C MET A 160 12.27 -3.02 -23.08
N ASN A 161 11.25 -3.18 -23.94
CA ASN A 161 11.02 -4.30 -24.89
C ASN A 161 10.55 -5.63 -24.30
N SER A 162 10.00 -5.64 -23.08
CA SER A 162 9.39 -6.84 -22.50
C SER A 162 7.87 -6.83 -22.56
N THR A 163 7.29 -8.02 -22.43
CA THR A 163 5.85 -8.21 -22.27
C THR A 163 5.35 -7.40 -21.07
N GLN A 164 4.38 -6.52 -21.31
CA GLN A 164 3.66 -5.82 -20.26
C GLN A 164 2.58 -6.72 -19.67
N PHE A 165 2.24 -6.52 -18.39
CA PHE A 165 1.19 -7.29 -17.74
C PHE A 165 0.09 -6.38 -17.20
N TYR A 166 -1.17 -6.79 -17.36
CA TYR A 166 -2.27 -6.14 -16.65
C TYR A 166 -2.26 -6.58 -15.17
N GLU A 167 -1.29 -6.08 -14.40
CA GLU A 167 -1.00 -6.49 -13.02
C GLU A 167 -2.23 -6.48 -12.10
N LEU A 168 -3.05 -5.43 -12.21
CA LEU A 168 -4.26 -5.29 -11.39
C LEU A 168 -5.33 -6.33 -11.75
N ARG A 169 -5.43 -6.70 -13.03
CA ARG A 169 -6.35 -7.77 -13.48
C ARG A 169 -5.93 -9.09 -12.88
N ASP A 170 -4.64 -9.42 -13.04
CA ASP A 170 -4.11 -10.68 -12.57
C ASP A 170 -4.23 -10.79 -11.05
N SER A 171 -3.89 -9.73 -10.31
CA SER A 171 -4.00 -9.69 -8.86
C SER A 171 -5.45 -9.82 -8.36
N ALA A 172 -6.40 -9.15 -9.01
CA ALA A 172 -7.80 -9.25 -8.64
C ALA A 172 -8.38 -10.65 -8.93
N LEU A 173 -8.05 -11.27 -10.07
CA LEU A 173 -8.51 -12.62 -10.40
C LEU A 173 -7.93 -13.67 -9.44
N GLN A 174 -6.67 -13.51 -9.03
CA GLN A 174 -6.08 -14.37 -8.01
C GLN A 174 -6.86 -14.26 -6.69
N LYS A 175 -7.15 -13.04 -6.22
CA LYS A 175 -7.94 -12.84 -5.00
C LYS A 175 -9.34 -13.42 -5.10
N VAL A 176 -10.01 -13.28 -6.25
CA VAL A 176 -11.29 -13.93 -6.53
C VAL A 176 -11.14 -15.45 -6.38
N SER A 177 -10.12 -16.04 -7.01
CA SER A 177 -9.85 -17.48 -6.96
C SER A 177 -9.64 -17.98 -5.52
N ASP A 178 -8.90 -17.22 -4.72
CA ASP A 178 -8.63 -17.54 -3.32
C ASP A 178 -9.91 -17.46 -2.45
N ILE A 179 -10.76 -16.45 -2.68
CA ILE A 179 -12.01 -16.24 -1.92
C ILE A 179 -13.03 -17.36 -2.20
N VAL A 180 -13.15 -17.77 -3.46
CA VAL A 180 -14.15 -18.77 -3.88
C VAL A 180 -13.64 -20.21 -3.82
N GLY A 181 -12.32 -20.40 -3.68
CA GLY A 181 -11.68 -21.71 -3.64
C GLY A 181 -11.64 -22.43 -4.99
N ILE A 182 -11.66 -21.69 -6.10
CA ILE A 182 -11.58 -22.23 -7.48
C ILE A 182 -10.45 -21.50 -8.19
N ASN A 183 -9.51 -22.24 -8.79
CA ASN A 183 -8.44 -21.63 -9.55
C ASN A 183 -8.93 -21.17 -10.93
N PHE A 184 -9.06 -19.86 -11.14
CA PHE A 184 -9.37 -19.27 -12.44
C PHE A 184 -8.12 -18.78 -13.21
N CYS A 185 -6.94 -18.79 -12.58
CA CYS A 185 -5.69 -18.30 -13.16
C CYS A 185 -4.98 -19.36 -14.03
N ASN A 186 -5.72 -20.04 -14.91
CA ASN A 186 -5.20 -21.19 -15.68
C ASN A 186 -4.67 -20.81 -17.07
N GLU A 187 -5.27 -19.81 -17.70
CA GLU A 187 -4.94 -19.40 -19.07
C GLU A 187 -4.50 -17.94 -19.11
N ARG A 188 -3.42 -17.67 -19.84
CA ARG A 188 -2.95 -16.31 -20.11
C ARG A 188 -3.25 -15.94 -21.55
N LEU A 189 -3.96 -14.84 -21.72
CA LEU A 189 -4.13 -14.18 -23.00
C LEU A 189 -2.90 -13.31 -23.28
N THR A 190 -2.56 -13.17 -24.56
CA THR A 190 -1.51 -12.26 -25.04
C THR A 190 -2.01 -11.49 -26.25
N GLN A 191 -1.70 -10.20 -26.32
CA GLN A 191 -2.11 -9.34 -27.43
C GLN A 191 -1.00 -8.35 -27.79
N PRO A 192 -0.72 -8.11 -29.09
CA PRO A 192 0.15 -7.02 -29.51
C PRO A 192 -0.43 -5.65 -29.12
N HIS A 193 0.41 -4.77 -28.56
CA HIS A 193 0.03 -3.41 -28.16
C HIS A 193 1.21 -2.46 -28.35
N GLU A 194 1.09 -1.45 -29.21
CA GLU A 194 2.07 -0.36 -29.39
C GLU A 194 3.55 -0.79 -29.43
N GLY A 195 3.88 -1.81 -30.24
CA GLY A 195 5.27 -2.28 -30.38
C GLY A 195 5.76 -3.17 -29.25
N THR A 196 4.90 -3.51 -28.29
CA THR A 196 5.10 -4.56 -27.28
C THR A 196 3.97 -5.60 -27.33
N THR A 197 4.00 -6.56 -26.40
CA THR A 197 2.92 -7.52 -26.12
C THR A 197 2.40 -7.26 -24.71
N VAL A 198 1.09 -7.25 -24.54
CA VAL A 198 0.43 -7.24 -23.22
C VAL A 198 -0.09 -8.64 -22.89
N SER A 199 0.00 -9.06 -21.64
CA SER A 199 -0.50 -10.36 -21.16
C SER A 199 -1.30 -10.24 -19.87
N TRP A 200 -2.34 -11.09 -19.72
CA TRP A 200 -3.18 -11.17 -18.53
C TRP A 200 -3.86 -12.53 -18.43
N PHE A 201 -4.33 -12.91 -17.25
CA PHE A 201 -5.14 -14.11 -17.09
C PHE A 201 -6.54 -13.94 -17.71
N ASP A 202 -7.05 -14.99 -18.36
CA ASP A 202 -8.40 -14.96 -18.92
C ASP A 202 -9.46 -14.89 -17.81
N TRP A 203 -10.28 -13.85 -17.84
CA TRP A 203 -11.39 -13.66 -16.92
C TRP A 203 -12.65 -14.42 -17.35
N GLY A 204 -12.73 -14.91 -18.59
CA GLY A 204 -13.89 -15.60 -19.16
C GLY A 204 -14.46 -16.70 -18.25
N PRO A 205 -13.65 -17.69 -17.82
CA PRO A 205 -14.12 -18.77 -16.94
C PRO A 205 -14.73 -18.28 -15.63
N PHE A 206 -14.14 -17.25 -15.02
CA PHE A 206 -14.71 -16.65 -13.81
C PHE A 206 -16.02 -15.91 -14.10
N LEU A 207 -16.09 -15.13 -15.18
CA LEU A 207 -17.29 -14.36 -15.52
C LEU A 207 -18.48 -15.26 -15.84
N GLU A 208 -18.26 -16.39 -16.52
CA GLU A 208 -19.28 -17.42 -16.74
C GLU A 208 -19.77 -18.03 -15.43
N TRP A 209 -18.83 -18.42 -14.56
CA TRP A 209 -19.16 -18.92 -13.22
C TRP A 209 -19.91 -17.88 -12.38
N TRP A 210 -19.50 -16.61 -12.45
CA TRP A 210 -20.07 -15.51 -11.70
C TRP A 210 -21.53 -15.27 -12.08
N GLU A 211 -21.87 -15.29 -13.36
CA GLU A 211 -23.24 -15.08 -13.83
C GLU A 211 -24.22 -16.13 -13.27
N ILE A 212 -23.75 -17.35 -13.06
CA ILE A 212 -24.52 -18.45 -12.45
C ILE A 212 -24.64 -18.26 -10.94
N ASN A 213 -23.58 -17.79 -10.27
CA ASN A 213 -23.45 -17.87 -8.81
C ASN A 213 -23.63 -16.53 -8.07
N LYS A 214 -23.72 -15.40 -8.77
CA LYS A 214 -23.67 -14.04 -8.17
C LYS A 214 -24.60 -13.79 -7.00
N ARG A 215 -25.78 -14.45 -6.95
CA ARG A 215 -26.75 -14.35 -5.84
C ARG A 215 -26.20 -14.82 -4.50
N SER A 216 -25.23 -15.73 -4.50
CA SER A 216 -24.63 -16.29 -3.29
C SER A 216 -23.47 -15.42 -2.74
N TYR A 217 -23.09 -14.39 -3.50
CA TYR A 217 -21.89 -13.57 -3.26
C TYR A 217 -22.18 -12.07 -3.47
N SER A 218 -23.48 -11.70 -3.42
CA SER A 218 -23.99 -10.33 -3.47
C SER A 218 -23.99 -9.68 -2.10
#